data_AF-A0A0U1L1A0-F1
#
_entry.id   AF-A0A0U1L1A0-F1
#
_cell.length_a   1.000
_cell.length_b   1.000
_cell.length_c   1.000
_cell.angle_alpha   90.00
_cell.angle_beta   90.00
_cell.angle_gamma   90.00
#
_symmetry.space_group_name_H-M   'P 1'
#
loop_
_entity.id
_entity.type
_entity.pdbx_description
1 polymer ?
#
loop_
_entity_poly.entity_id
_entity_poly.type
_entity_poly.pdbx_seq_one_letter_code
_entity_poly.pdbx_strand_id
1 'polypeptide(L)' 'MHLDFGKNLGNTDKIIRVIFGILLIGQYVSGAIRGGWGIAAVAFALAQFVEVYFSY' A
#
# COMPACT_ATOMS: atom_id res chain seq x y z
N MET A 1 8.68 5.58 6.90
CA MET A 1 7.34 5.18 7.37
C MET A 1 7.52 4.34 8.60
N HIS A 2 6.82 4.67 9.69
CA HIS A 2 6.70 3.79 10.85
C HIS A 2 5.41 2.99 10.62
N LEU A 3 5.53 1.67 10.41
CA LEU A 3 4.38 0.80 10.22
C LEU A 3 3.76 0.53 11.58
N ASP A 4 2.50 0.89 11.77
CA ASP A 4 1.78 0.71 13.03
C ASP A 4 0.75 -0.42 12.89
N PHE A 5 1.18 -1.63 13.26
CA PHE A 5 0.36 -2.84 13.16
C PHE A 5 -0.67 -2.98 14.28
N GLY A 6 -0.56 -2.19 15.35
CA GLY A 6 -1.48 -2.23 16.50
C GLY A 6 -2.63 -1.23 16.39
N LYS A 7 -2.70 -0.46 15.31
CA LYS A 7 -3.71 0.57 15.12
C LYS A 7 -5.07 -0.09 14.82
N ASN A 8 -6.08 0.24 15.64
CA ASN A 8 -7.47 -0.01 15.30
C ASN A 8 -7.84 0.89 14.11
N LEU A 9 -7.73 0.32 12.92
CA LEU A 9 -8.02 0.99 11.67
C LEU A 9 -9.51 0.86 11.40
N GLY A 10 -10.21 1.99 11.40
CA GLY A 10 -11.61 2.03 10.98
C GLY A 10 -11.77 1.55 9.54
N ASN A 11 -12.97 1.03 9.22
CA ASN A 11 -13.25 0.41 7.92
C ASN A 11 -12.91 1.32 6.73
N THR A 12 -13.16 2.63 6.87
CA THR A 12 -12.82 3.65 5.87
C THR A 12 -11.31 3.74 5.62
N ASP A 13 -10.48 3.68 6.66
CA ASP A 13 -9.02 3.75 6.54
C ASP A 13 -8.49 2.49 5.82
N LYS A 14 -9.01 1.30 6.19
CA LYS A 14 -8.68 0.05 5.52
C LYS A 14 -8.98 0.10 4.02
N ILE A 15 -10.16 0.62 3.64
CA ILE A 15 -10.55 0.77 2.22
C ILE A 15 -9.60 1.72 1.49
N ILE A 16 -9.30 2.89 2.06
CA ILE A 16 -8.41 3.88 1.45
C ILE A 16 -7.03 3.27 1.19
N ARG A 17 -6.48 2.53 2.15
CA ARG A 17 -5.17 1.88 2.01
C ARG A 17 -5.15 0.81 0.94
N VAL A 18 -6.20 -0.01 0.85
CA VAL A 18 -6.34 -0.99 -0.24
C VAL A 18 -6.39 -0.29 -1.60
N ILE A 19 -7.14 0.81 -1.73
CA ILE A 19 -7.21 1.61 -2.96
C ILE A 19 -5.81 2.13 -3.34
N PHE A 20 -5.08 2.73 -2.40
CA PHE A 20 -3.72 3.23 -2.66
C PHE A 20 -2.75 2.12 -3.05
N GLY A 21 -2.82 0.97 -2.37
CA GLY A 21 -2.01 -0.20 -2.72
C GLY A 21 -2.27 -0.69 -4.14
N ILE A 22 -3.54 -0.78 -4.54
CA ILE A 22 -3.94 -1.18 -5.89
C ILE A 22 -3.46 -0.15 -6.93
N LEU A 23 -3.63 1.14 -6.67
CA LEU A 23 -3.19 2.20 -7.59
C LEU A 23 -1.67 2.16 -7.82
N LEU A 24 -0.87 2.01 -6.76
CA LEU A 24 0.58 1.93 -6.88
C LEU A 24 1.04 0.71 -7.68
N ILE A 25 0.43 -0.46 -7.42
CA ILE A 25 0.68 -1.68 -8.21
C ILE A 25 0.26 -1.45 -9.67
N GLY A 26 -0.91 -0.85 -9.90
CA GLY A 26 -1.42 -0.54 -11.23
C GLY A 26 -0.48 0.35 -12.04
N GLN A 27 0.12 1.37 -11.40
CA GLN A 27 1.10 2.26 -12.04
C GLN A 27 2.42 1.56 -12.38
N TYR A 28 2.82 0.57 -11.58
CA TYR A 28 3.98 -0.27 -11.89
C TYR A 28 3.68 -1.21 -13.06
N VAL A 29 2.53 -1.89 -13.04
CA VAL A 29 2.11 -2.85 -14.07
C VAL A 29 1.86 -2.16 -15.41
N SER A 30 1.26 -0.96 -15.42
CA SER A 30 1.09 -0.16 -16.65
C SER A 30 2.42 0.32 -17.23
N GLY A 31 3.50 0.22 -16.46
CA GLY A 31 4.82 0.72 -16.83
C GLY A 31 4.92 2.24 -16.80
N ALA A 32 3.96 2.94 -16.19
CA ALA A 32 4.00 4.39 -15.98
C ALA A 32 5.14 4.79 -15.03
N ILE A 33 5.47 3.93 -14.06
CA ILE A 33 6.61 4.11 -13.15
C ILE A 33 7.54 2.89 -13.28
N ARG A 34 8.82 3.13 -13.60
CA ARG A 34 9.83 2.09 -13.83
C ARG A 34 11.13 2.35 -13.08
N GLY A 35 12.02 1.36 -13.09
CA GLY A 35 13.33 1.42 -12.42
C GLY A 35 13.18 1.47 -10.89
N GLY A 36 14.09 2.18 -10.21
CA GLY A 36 14.08 2.28 -8.74
C GLY A 36 12.77 2.80 -8.17
N TRP A 37 12.09 3.73 -8.87
CA TRP A 37 10.79 4.26 -8.45
C TRP A 37 9.66 3.23 -8.55
N GLY A 38 9.72 2.32 -9.53
CA GLY A 38 8.77 1.23 -9.66
C GLY A 38 8.88 0.25 -8.49
N ILE A 39 10.12 -0.10 -8.12
CA ILE A 39 10.40 -0.95 -6.96
C ILE A 39 9.89 -0.29 -5.67
N ALA A 40 10.16 1.01 -5.50
CA ALA A 40 9.66 1.76 -4.35
C ALA A 40 8.13 1.78 -4.30
N ALA A 41 7.45 2.00 -5.43
CA ALA A 41 5.99 1.98 -5.51
C ALA A 41 5.41 0.63 -5.08
N VAL A 42 6.01 -0.48 -5.55
CA VAL A 42 5.62 -1.84 -5.12
C VAL A 42 5.86 -2.04 -3.62
N ALA A 43 7.01 -1.62 -3.09
CA ALA A 43 7.30 -1.73 -1.66
C ALA A 43 6.28 -0.97 -0.79
N PHE A 44 5.93 0.26 -1.19
CA PHE A 44 4.89 1.04 -0.51
C PHE A 44 3.51 0.41 -0.61
N ALA A 45 3.16 -0.15 -1.78
CA ALA A 45 1.89 -0.85 -1.96
C ALA A 45 1.77 -2.06 -1.03
N LEU A 46 2.82 -2.87 -0.94
CA LEU A 46 2.87 -4.02 -0.04
C LEU A 46 2.73 -3.60 1.42
N ALA A 47 3.40 -2.53 1.84
CA ALA A 47 3.26 -1.99 3.18
C ALA A 47 1.80 -1.61 3.52
N GLN A 48 1.05 -1.03 2.58
CA GLN A 48 -0.37 -0.73 2.80
C GLN A 48 -1.20 -2.00 3.07
N PHE A 49 -0.99 -3.06 2.29
CA PHE A 49 -1.72 -4.31 2.49
C PHE A 49 -1.36 -5.01 3.80
N VAL A 50 -0.08 -4.96 4.19
CA VAL A 50 0.39 -5.52 5.45
C VAL A 50 -0.24 -4.79 6.64
N GLU A 51 -0.29 -3.45 6.63
CA GLU A 51 -0.97 -2.70 7.69
C GLU A 51 -2.46 -3.01 7.77
N VAL A 52 -3.15 -3.14 6.62
CA VAL A 52 -4.57 -3.54 6.61
C VAL A 52 -4.76 -4.95 7.16
N TYR A 53 -3.90 -5.90 6.78
CA TYR A 53 -4.01 -7.29 7.20
C TYR A 53 -3.81 -7.47 8.71
N PHE A 54 -2.84 -6.76 9.31
CA PHE A 54 -2.56 -6.86 10.74
C PHE A 54 -3.40 -5.92 11.60
N SER A 55 -4.19 -5.03 11.00
CA SER A 55 -5.08 -4.15 11.74
C SER A 55 -6.23 -4.92 12.41
N TYR A 56 -6.29 -4.86 13.74
CA TYR A 56 -7.31 -5.51 14.57
C TYR A 56 -8.48 -4.55 14.88
#